data_AF-A0A9E3SIU7-F1
#
_entry.id   AF-A0A9E3SIU7-F1
#
_cell.length_a   1.000
_cell.length_b   1.000
_cell.length_c   1.000
_cell.angle_alpha   90.00
_cell.angle_beta   90.00
_cell.angle_gamma   90.00
#
_symmetry.space_group_name_H-M   'P 1'
#
loop_
_entity.id
_entity.type
_entity.pdbx_description
1 polymer ?
#
loop_
_entity_poly.entity_id
_entity_poly.type
_entity_poly.pdbx_seq_one_letter_code
_entity_poly.pdbx_strand_id
1 'polypeptide(L)'
;HDDRAGDPPADWGFRCVNPGEARGPFALVHEPAPVRGGYALAGHVHPAVRLSERGGQSVRLPCFWFGARVGVLPSFGAFTGSALVRPRPGDQVFVLADGEILRVG
;
A
#
# COMPACT_ATOMS: atom_id res chain seq x y z
N HIS A 1 14.21 -3.81 -4.06
CA HIS A 1 15.12 -3.21 -3.07
C HIS A 1 15.76 -4.34 -2.27
N ASP A 2 14.94 -5.24 -1.73
CA ASP A 2 15.38 -6.35 -0.88
C ASP A 2 16.21 -7.39 -1.66
N ASP A 3 15.82 -7.76 -2.88
CA ASP A 3 16.58 -8.69 -3.75
C ASP A 3 18.03 -8.25 -4.00
N ARG A 4 18.32 -6.94 -3.89
CA ARG A 4 19.66 -6.38 -4.13
C ARG A 4 20.48 -6.25 -2.84
N ALA A 5 19.83 -6.22 -1.69
CA ALA A 5 20.50 -6.13 -0.39
C ALA A 5 20.89 -7.51 0.15
N GLY A 6 20.22 -8.57 -0.33
CA GLY A 6 20.33 -9.91 0.24
C GLY A 6 19.52 -10.05 1.53
N ASP A 7 19.51 -11.25 2.09
CA ASP A 7 18.83 -11.50 3.36
C ASP A 7 19.50 -10.68 4.49
N PRO A 8 18.71 -10.19 5.45
CA PRO A 8 19.23 -9.49 6.62
C PRO A 8 20.12 -10.43 7.46
N PRO A 9 21.02 -9.86 8.29
CA PRO A 9 21.85 -10.65 9.20
C PRO A 9 21.04 -11.64 10.05
N ALA A 10 21.55 -12.87 10.17
CA ALA A 10 20.82 -13.97 10.80
C ALA A 10 20.54 -13.73 12.30
N ASP A 11 21.37 -12.96 12.98
CA ASP A 11 21.25 -12.58 14.39
C ASP A 11 20.09 -11.61 14.67
N TRP A 12 19.49 -11.02 13.63
CA TRP A 12 18.33 -10.12 13.79
C TRP A 12 17.01 -10.86 13.99
N GLY A 13 16.98 -12.19 13.75
CA GLY A 13 15.78 -13.01 13.98
C GLY A 13 14.63 -12.75 13.00
N PHE A 14 14.90 -12.14 11.84
CA PHE A 14 13.90 -11.99 10.79
C PHE A 14 13.68 -13.31 10.05
N ARG A 15 12.41 -13.64 9.80
CA ARG A 15 12.04 -14.71 8.87
C ARG A 15 11.77 -14.12 7.50
N CYS A 16 12.71 -14.27 6.58
CA CYS A 16 12.49 -13.97 5.17
C CYS A 16 11.58 -15.01 4.53
N VAL A 17 10.66 -14.54 3.68
CA VAL A 17 9.71 -15.38 2.96
C VAL A 17 9.63 -14.90 1.51
N ASN A 18 9.30 -15.82 0.61
CA ASN A 18 9.06 -15.46 -0.78
C ASN A 18 7.77 -14.64 -0.93
N PRO A 19 7.67 -13.77 -1.96
CA PRO A 19 6.42 -13.11 -2.31
C PRO A 19 5.29 -14.11 -2.54
N GLY A 20 4.09 -13.79 -2.06
CA GLY A 20 2.90 -14.63 -2.15
C GLY A 20 2.63 -15.48 -0.90
N GLU A 21 3.45 -15.34 0.14
CA GLU A 21 3.24 -16.00 1.44
C GLU A 21 1.81 -15.78 1.95
N ALA A 22 1.13 -16.88 2.26
CA ALA A 22 -0.26 -16.85 2.68
C ALA A 22 -0.40 -16.52 4.18
N ARG A 23 -1.34 -15.63 4.49
CA ARG A 23 -1.78 -15.30 5.85
C ARG A 23 -3.30 -15.30 5.89
N GLY A 24 -3.87 -16.47 6.19
CA GLY A 24 -5.33 -16.66 6.12
C GLY A 24 -5.83 -16.39 4.69
N PRO A 25 -6.80 -15.46 4.50
CA PRO A 25 -7.33 -15.14 3.17
C PRO A 25 -6.38 -14.25 2.33
N PHE A 26 -5.27 -13.79 2.91
CA PHE A 26 -4.37 -12.83 2.27
C PHE A 26 -3.13 -13.50 1.68
N ALA A 27 -2.69 -12.98 0.52
CA ALA A 27 -1.38 -13.25 -0.04
C ALA A 27 -0.52 -11.99 0.12
N LEU A 28 0.62 -12.08 0.80
CA LEU A 28 1.51 -10.94 1.03
C LEU A 28 2.49 -10.81 -0.14
N VAL A 29 2.45 -9.68 -0.85
CA VAL A 29 3.31 -9.42 -2.01
C VAL A 29 3.96 -8.05 -1.90
N HIS A 30 5.14 -7.86 -2.50
CA HIS A 30 5.76 -6.53 -2.53
C HIS A 30 5.09 -5.64 -3.58
N GLU A 31 5.04 -6.11 -4.82
CA GLU A 31 4.44 -5.38 -5.94
C GLU A 31 2.92 -5.63 -6.07
N PRO A 32 2.11 -4.60 -6.36
CA PRO A 32 0.67 -4.76 -6.54
C PRO A 32 0.30 -5.60 -7.77
N ALA A 33 -0.02 -6.87 -7.55
CA ALA A 33 -0.56 -7.76 -8.56
C ALA A 33 -1.59 -8.73 -7.94
N PRO A 34 -2.65 -9.11 -8.67
CA PRO A 34 -3.54 -10.16 -8.22
C PRO A 34 -2.79 -11.50 -8.06
N VAL A 35 -3.06 -12.20 -6.97
CA VAL A 35 -2.54 -13.55 -6.70
C VAL A 35 -3.68 -14.56 -6.76
N ARG A 36 -3.42 -15.76 -7.28
CA ARG A 36 -4.41 -16.84 -7.30
C ARG A 36 -4.61 -17.38 -5.88
N GLY A 37 -5.85 -17.56 -5.46
CA GLY A 37 -6.18 -18.24 -4.20
C GLY A 37 -6.20 -17.35 -2.96
N GLY A 38 -6.05 -16.03 -3.09
CA GLY A 38 -6.15 -15.10 -1.97
C GLY A 38 -6.32 -13.65 -2.42
N TYR A 39 -6.59 -12.76 -1.45
CA TYR A 39 -6.59 -11.32 -1.66
C TYR A 39 -5.18 -10.78 -1.47
N ALA A 40 -4.63 -10.09 -2.48
CA ALA A 40 -3.26 -9.60 -2.39
C ALA A 40 -3.17 -8.35 -1.50
N LEU A 41 -2.25 -8.35 -0.53
CA LEU A 41 -1.86 -7.15 0.20
C LEU A 41 -0.45 -6.76 -0.25
N ALA A 42 -0.35 -5.57 -0.84
CA ALA A 42 0.83 -5.08 -1.53
C ALA A 42 1.37 -3.76 -0.95
N GLY A 43 2.64 -3.49 -1.21
CA GLY A 43 3.30 -2.21 -0.92
C GLY A 43 3.83 -1.57 -2.20
N HIS A 44 5.12 -1.22 -2.17
CA HIS A 44 5.94 -0.73 -3.29
C HIS A 44 5.57 0.64 -3.88
N VAL A 45 4.31 0.84 -4.25
CA VAL A 45 3.85 2.00 -5.03
C VAL A 45 3.64 3.25 -4.17
N HIS A 46 3.46 3.07 -2.85
CA HIS A 46 3.23 4.15 -1.89
C HIS A 46 2.04 5.03 -2.31
N PRO A 47 0.83 4.46 -2.32
CA PRO A 47 -0.36 5.10 -2.85
C PRO A 47 -0.69 6.39 -2.09
N ALA A 48 -1.02 7.42 -2.85
CA ALA A 48 -1.55 8.67 -2.34
C ALA A 48 -2.69 9.16 -3.25
N VAL A 49 -3.62 9.91 -2.68
CA VAL A 49 -4.63 10.65 -3.44
C VAL A 49 -4.46 12.14 -3.26
N ARG A 50 -4.96 12.91 -4.23
CA ARG A 50 -5.03 14.35 -4.15
C ARG A 50 -6.45 14.75 -3.77
N LEU A 51 -6.60 15.42 -2.63
CA LEU A 51 -7.83 16.09 -2.24
C LEU A 51 -7.70 17.56 -2.65
N SER A 52 -8.74 18.09 -3.29
CA SER A 52 -8.76 19.48 -3.75
C SER A 52 -10.01 20.16 -3.22
N GLU A 53 -9.84 21.33 -2.62
CA GLU A 53 -10.96 22.18 -2.25
C GLU A 53 -11.37 23.09 -3.42
N ARG A 54 -12.64 23.51 -3.44
CA ARG A 54 -13.11 24.55 -4.35
C ARG A 54 -12.47 25.88 -3.94
N GLY A 55 -11.39 26.27 -4.60
CA GLY A 55 -10.66 27.51 -4.29
C GLY A 55 -9.14 27.43 -4.42
N GLY A 56 -8.58 26.24 -4.70
CA GLY A 56 -7.22 26.11 -5.24
C GLY A 56 -6.21 25.42 -4.32
N GLN A 57 -6.54 25.16 -3.07
CA GLN A 57 -5.68 24.32 -2.23
C GLN A 57 -5.92 22.85 -2.55
N SER A 58 -4.83 22.13 -2.78
CA SER A 58 -4.87 20.68 -2.90
C SER A 58 -3.81 20.08 -2.00
N VAL A 59 -4.20 19.07 -1.25
CA VAL A 59 -3.31 18.30 -0.38
C VAL A 59 -3.13 16.92 -0.98
N ARG A 60 -1.91 16.41 -0.86
CA ARG A 60 -1.59 15.04 -1.20
C ARG A 60 -1.49 14.25 0.09
N LEU A 61 -2.32 13.22 0.22
CA LEU A 61 -2.35 12.39 1.41
C LEU A 61 -2.04 10.93 1.04
N PRO A 62 -1.18 10.24 1.81
CA PRO A 62 -1.02 8.79 1.69
C PRO A 62 -2.36 8.12 2.00
N CYS A 63 -2.59 6.96 1.40
CA CYS A 63 -3.86 6.26 1.57
C CYS A 63 -3.70 4.75 1.60
N PHE A 64 -4.62 4.06 2.24
CA PHE A 64 -4.93 2.68 1.90
C PHE A 64 -5.81 2.68 0.66
N TRP A 65 -5.51 1.82 -0.31
CA TRP A 65 -6.29 1.68 -1.54
C TRP A 65 -6.66 0.21 -1.77
N PHE A 66 -7.95 -0.11 -1.66
CA PHE A 66 -8.48 -1.47 -1.80
C PHE A 66 -9.32 -1.59 -3.06
N GLY A 67 -8.85 -2.38 -4.01
CA GLY A 67 -9.66 -2.84 -5.13
C GLY A 67 -10.27 -4.23 -4.88
N ALA A 68 -10.92 -4.79 -5.89
CA ALA A 68 -11.63 -6.07 -5.79
C ALA A 68 -10.74 -7.28 -5.44
N ARG A 69 -9.45 -7.27 -5.80
CA ARG A 69 -8.51 -8.39 -5.57
C ARG A 69 -7.16 -8.02 -4.96
N VAL A 70 -6.87 -6.73 -4.86
CA VAL A 70 -5.57 -6.20 -4.43
C VAL A 70 -5.81 -4.98 -3.56
N GLY A 71 -5.22 -4.99 -2.37
CA GLY A 71 -5.09 -3.85 -1.48
C GLY A 71 -3.65 -3.35 -1.48
N VAL A 72 -3.46 -2.04 -1.55
CA VAL A 72 -2.16 -1.39 -1.51
C VAL A 72 -2.04 -0.57 -0.23
N LEU A 73 -1.02 -0.86 0.55
CA LEU A 73 -0.73 -0.22 1.82
C LEU A 73 0.13 1.05 1.60
N PRO A 74 -0.05 2.09 2.43
CA PRO A 74 0.84 3.25 2.41
C PRO A 74 2.27 2.84 2.83
N SER A 75 3.25 3.67 2.50
CA SER A 75 4.60 3.49 3.04
C SER A 75 4.63 3.76 4.54
N PHE A 76 5.51 3.04 5.25
CA PHE A 76 5.77 3.30 6.66
C PHE A 76 6.68 4.54 6.87
N GLY A 77 7.56 4.84 5.91
CA GLY A 77 8.53 5.93 6.03
C GLY A 77 8.02 7.28 5.51
N ALA A 78 8.30 8.35 6.26
CA ALA A 78 7.90 9.72 5.92
C ALA A 78 8.58 10.29 4.65
N PHE A 79 9.70 9.71 4.20
CA PHE A 79 10.57 10.25 3.15
C PHE A 79 10.43 9.56 1.78
N THR A 80 9.48 8.66 1.63
CA THR A 80 9.31 7.97 0.36
C THR A 80 8.49 8.82 -0.61
N GLY A 81 8.92 8.91 -1.87
CA GLY A 81 8.04 9.36 -2.93
C GLY A 81 6.75 8.52 -2.93
N SER A 82 5.61 9.17 -3.12
CA SER A 82 4.32 8.50 -3.30
C SER A 82 3.94 8.45 -4.78
N ALA A 83 3.00 7.59 -5.14
CA ALA A 83 2.34 7.59 -6.45
C ALA A 83 0.90 8.11 -6.31
N LEU A 84 0.49 9.05 -7.16
CA LEU A 84 -0.91 9.46 -7.21
C LEU A 84 -1.73 8.35 -7.87
N VAL A 85 -2.62 7.73 -7.11
CA VAL A 85 -3.50 6.68 -7.62
C VAL A 85 -4.81 7.27 -8.15
N ARG A 86 -5.41 6.58 -9.11
CA ARG A 86 -6.74 6.90 -9.66
C ARG A 86 -7.67 5.73 -9.35
N PRO A 87 -8.41 5.78 -8.23
CA PRO A 87 -9.34 4.73 -7.85
C PRO A 87 -10.39 4.52 -8.93
N ARG A 88 -10.77 3.27 -9.17
CA ARG A 88 -11.84 2.89 -10.10
C ARG A 88 -13.16 2.79 -9.34
N PRO A 89 -14.32 2.80 -10.04
CA PRO A 89 -15.59 2.51 -9.40
C PRO A 89 -15.55 1.18 -8.62
N GLY A 90 -15.99 1.22 -7.37
CA GLY A 90 -15.97 0.08 -6.45
C GLY A 90 -14.67 -0.08 -5.64
N ASP A 91 -13.60 0.63 -5.99
CA ASP A 91 -12.43 0.69 -5.12
C ASP A 91 -12.75 1.52 -3.86
N GLN A 92 -12.14 1.16 -2.73
CA GLN A 92 -12.24 1.88 -1.47
C GLN A 92 -10.91 2.56 -1.15
N VAL A 93 -10.96 3.84 -0.78
CA VAL A 93 -9.78 4.63 -0.41
C VAL A 93 -9.95 5.19 0.98
N PHE A 94 -8.90 5.08 1.77
CA PHE A 94 -8.84 5.65 3.12
C PHE A 94 -7.57 6.48 3.27
N VAL A 95 -7.68 7.79 3.44
CA VAL A 95 -6.53 8.67 3.65
C VAL A 95 -6.11 8.71 5.10
N LEU A 96 -4.82 8.94 5.32
CA LEU A 96 -4.25 9.18 6.63
C LEU A 96 -4.06 10.69 6.79
N ALA A 97 -4.73 11.28 7.78
CA ALA A 97 -4.67 12.71 8.07
C ALA A 97 -4.75 12.92 9.58
N ASP A 98 -3.80 13.69 10.15
CA ASP A 98 -3.81 14.10 11.56
C ASP A 98 -4.02 12.97 12.59
N GLY A 99 -3.44 11.79 12.31
CA GLY A 99 -3.56 10.61 13.17
C GLY A 99 -4.86 9.83 13.00
N GLU A 100 -5.71 10.24 12.07
CA GLU A 100 -6.99 9.61 11.74
C GLU A 100 -6.96 8.91 10.38
N ILE A 101 -7.92 8.00 10.19
CA ILE A 101 -8.18 7.31 8.93
C ILE A 101 -9.57 7.73 8.43
N LEU A 102 -9.60 8.41 7.29
CA LEU A 102 -10.83 8.93 6.70
C LEU A 102 -11.11 8.26 5.36
N ARG A 103 -12.34 7.77 5.16
CA ARG A 103 -12.76 7.22 3.87
C ARG A 103 -12.99 8.35 2.87
N VAL A 104 -12.49 8.18 1.64
CA VAL A 104 -12.68 9.12 0.52
C VAL A 104 -13.56 8.44 -0.53
N GLY A 105 -14.68 9.07 -0.87
CA GLY A 105 -15.66 8.56 -1.83
C GLY A 105 -17.09 8.84 -1.43
#